data_AF-A0A0N4XEQ2-F1
#
_entry.id   AF-A0A0N4XEQ2-F1
#
_cell.length_a   1.000
_cell.length_b   1.000
_cell.length_c   1.000
_cell.angle_alpha   90.00
_cell.angle_beta   90.00
_cell.angle_gamma   90.00
#
_symmetry.space_group_name_H-M   'P 1'
#
loop_
_entity.id
_entity.type
_entity.pdbx_description
1 polymer ?
#
loop_
_entity_poly.entity_id
_entity_poly.type
_entity_poly.pdbx_seq_one_letter_code
_entity_poly.pdbx_strand_id
1 'polypeptide(L)'
;MTSRASCQVLVELPKESLQILNIKPPIDPEVVEKNYEHLFSINDKTKGGSFYLQSKIYRAKERIDEELRRQSGKSAGEAEKRQVEGEN
;
A
#
# COMPACT_ATOMS: atom_id res chain seq x y z
N MET A 1 -4.82 16.66 -32.22
CA MET A 1 -3.74 15.71 -32.55
C MET A 1 -3.25 15.11 -31.24
N THR A 2 -3.60 13.83 -31.03
CA THR A 2 -2.95 12.81 -30.17
C THR A 2 -2.07 13.32 -29.01
N SER A 3 -2.37 13.05 -27.75
CA SER A 3 -2.30 11.70 -27.19
C SER A 3 -3.00 11.66 -25.82
N ARG A 4 -3.93 10.72 -25.67
CA ARG A 4 -4.39 10.23 -24.37
C ARG A 4 -3.23 9.45 -23.75
N ALA A 5 -2.37 10.10 -22.98
CA ALA A 5 -1.43 9.39 -22.12
C ALA A 5 -2.15 8.98 -20.84
N SER A 6 -2.58 7.72 -20.84
CA SER A 6 -2.79 6.83 -19.71
C SER A 6 -3.32 7.42 -18.40
N CYS A 7 -4.58 7.09 -18.14
CA CYS A 7 -5.14 6.90 -16.81
C CYS A 7 -4.10 6.33 -15.84
N GLN A 8 -3.80 7.04 -14.76
CA GLN A 8 -3.78 6.36 -13.47
C GLN A 8 -4.05 7.38 -12.36
N VAL A 9 -5.19 7.15 -11.72
CA VAL A 9 -5.66 7.73 -10.48
C VAL A 9 -4.49 8.11 -9.58
N LEU A 10 -4.34 9.42 -9.35
CA LEU A 10 -3.44 10.01 -8.36
C LEU A 10 -4.00 9.72 -6.96
N VAL A 11 -4.11 8.44 -6.60
CA VAL A 11 -4.32 8.09 -5.20
C VAL A 11 -2.99 8.37 -4.53
N GLU A 12 -2.97 9.36 -3.64
CA GLU A 12 -1.80 9.71 -2.86
C GLU A 12 -1.38 8.52 -2.00
N LEU A 13 -0.58 7.63 -2.58
CA LEU A 13 0.26 6.73 -1.84
C LEU A 13 1.10 7.59 -0.89
N PRO A 14 1.10 7.29 0.42
CA PRO A 14 1.83 8.10 1.36
C PRO A 14 3.32 8.02 1.01
N LYS A 15 3.85 9.16 0.58
CA LYS A 15 5.26 9.30 0.20
C LYS A 15 6.19 8.82 1.32
N GLU A 16 5.79 9.06 2.57
CA GLU A 16 6.51 8.61 3.76
C GLU A 16 6.61 7.08 3.83
N SER A 17 5.52 6.35 3.58
CA SER A 17 5.53 4.88 3.64
C SER A 17 6.43 4.27 2.57
N LEU A 18 6.41 4.83 1.36
CA LEU A 18 7.30 4.42 0.27
C LEU A 18 8.77 4.70 0.58
N GLN A 19 9.06 5.83 1.21
CA GLN A 19 10.41 6.19 1.62
C GLN A 19 10.93 5.27 2.73
N ILE A 20 10.09 4.97 3.73
CA ILE A 20 10.47 4.08 4.84
C ILE A 20 10.84 2.68 4.34
N LEU A 21 10.08 2.12 3.40
CA LEU A 21 10.35 0.81 2.82
C LEU A 21 11.29 0.86 1.59
N ASN A 22 11.78 2.04 1.23
CA ASN A 22 12.64 2.27 0.08
C ASN A 22 12.07 1.69 -1.24
N ILE A 23 10.81 2.00 -1.53
CA ILE A 23 10.07 1.51 -2.70
C ILE A 23 9.82 2.68 -3.65
N LYS A 24 9.97 2.44 -4.95
CA LYS A 24 9.60 3.39 -6.01
C LYS A 24 8.38 2.87 -6.77
N PRO A 25 7.44 3.73 -7.18
CA PRO A 25 6.36 3.32 -8.07
C PRO A 25 6.91 2.82 -9.42
N PRO A 26 6.27 1.82 -10.06
CA PRO A 26 5.05 1.11 -9.64
C PRO A 26 5.28 0.18 -8.43
N ILE A 27 4.26 0.03 -7.58
CA ILE A 27 4.36 -0.81 -6.37
C ILE A 27 4.21 -2.28 -6.77
N ASP A 28 5.24 -3.05 -6.46
CA ASP A 28 5.22 -4.52 -6.54
C ASP A 28 5.05 -5.11 -5.14
N PRO A 29 3.97 -5.87 -4.87
CA PRO A 29 3.73 -6.52 -3.57
C PRO A 29 4.90 -7.39 -3.10
N GLU A 30 5.60 -8.10 -4.00
CA GLU A 30 6.73 -8.96 -3.61
C GLU A 30 7.91 -8.13 -3.10
N VAL A 31 8.17 -6.98 -3.71
CA VAL A 31 9.24 -6.06 -3.31
C VAL A 31 8.90 -5.40 -1.97
N VAL A 32 7.62 -5.07 -1.74
CA VAL A 32 7.15 -4.55 -0.45
C VAL A 32 7.45 -5.53 0.67
N GLU A 33 7.11 -6.81 0.47
CA GLU A 33 7.30 -7.85 1.48
C GLU A 33 8.78 -8.13 1.76
N LYS A 34 9.60 -8.28 0.71
CA LYS A 34 11.06 -8.47 0.88
C LYS A 34 11.73 -7.32 1.62
N ASN A 35 11.41 -6.08 1.25
CA ASN A 35 12.00 -4.91 1.91
C ASN A 35 11.51 -4.78 3.35
N TYR A 36 10.23 -5.05 3.59
CA TYR A 36 9.66 -5.08 4.94
C TYR A 36 10.37 -6.09 5.83
N GLU A 37 10.49 -7.36 5.40
CA GLU A 37 11.14 -8.41 6.19
C GLU A 37 12.60 -8.07 6.50
N HIS A 38 13.33 -7.56 5.50
CA HIS A 38 14.71 -7.14 5.69
C HIS A 38 14.82 -6.01 6.73
N LEU A 39 14.09 -4.90 6.52
CA LEU A 39 14.14 -3.73 7.41
C LEU A 39 13.62 -4.06 8.81
N PHE A 40 12.63 -4.93 8.94
CA PHE A 40 12.07 -5.35 10.22
C PHE A 40 13.05 -6.24 10.99
N SER A 41 13.69 -7.21 10.31
CA SER A 41 14.63 -8.16 10.93
C SER A 41 15.93 -7.49 11.39
N ILE A 42 16.41 -6.46 10.69
CA ILE A 42 17.61 -5.70 11.12
C ILE A 42 17.30 -4.76 12.30
N ASN A 43 16.06 -4.27 12.41
CA ASN A 43 15.64 -3.33 13.46
C ASN A 43 14.98 -4.02 14.66
N ASP A 44 15.11 -5.34 14.76
CA ASP A 44 14.60 -6.09 15.91
C ASP A 44 15.29 -5.63 17.20
N LYS A 45 14.50 -5.40 18.25
CA LYS A 45 14.97 -5.03 19.59
C LYS A 45 16.05 -5.98 20.13
N THR A 46 15.91 -7.27 19.85
CA THR A 46 16.84 -8.32 20.31
C THR A 46 18.22 -8.19 19.68
N LYS A 47 18.33 -7.54 18.52
CA LYS A 47 19.59 -7.30 17.80
C LYS A 47 20.15 -5.89 18.05
N GLY A 48 19.61 -5.17 19.04
CA GLY A 48 19.98 -3.77 19.32
C GLY A 48 19.26 -2.75 18.44
N GLY A 49 18.20 -3.15 17.73
CA GLY A 49 17.34 -2.24 16.98
C GLY A 49 16.41 -1.41 17.87
N SER A 50 15.74 -0.43 17.25
CA SER A 50 14.81 0.46 17.94
C SER A 50 13.35 0.06 17.69
N PHE A 51 12.58 -0.04 18.77
CA PHE A 51 11.13 -0.24 18.69
C PHE A 51 10.45 0.81 17.83
N TYR A 52 10.94 2.04 17.88
CA TYR A 52 10.35 3.16 17.18
C TYR A 52 10.47 2.97 15.66
N LEU A 53 11.65 2.59 15.19
CA LEU A 53 11.89 2.27 13.79
C LEU A 53 11.08 1.05 13.34
N GLN A 54 11.08 -0.02 14.14
CA GLN A 54 10.28 -1.21 13.87
C GLN A 54 8.78 -0.89 13.74
N SER A 55 8.26 -0.05 14.63
CA SER A 55 6.87 0.42 14.58
C SER A 55 6.60 1.27 13.34
N LYS A 56 7.55 2.12 12.93
CA LYS A 56 7.42 2.93 11.69
C LYS A 56 7.40 2.06 10.44
N ILE A 57 8.25 1.04 10.37
CA ILE A 57 8.30 0.06 9.27
C ILE A 57 6.99 -0.72 9.18
N TYR A 58 6.47 -1.19 10.32
CA TYR A 58 5.19 -1.90 10.38
C TYR A 58 4.03 -1.04 9.88
N ARG A 59 3.93 0.22 10.35
CA ARG A 59 2.87 1.15 9.93
C ARG A 59 2.97 1.52 8.44
N ALA A 60 4.19 1.65 7.91
CA ALA A 60 4.40 1.89 6.49
C ALA A 60 3.86 0.74 5.64
N LYS A 61 4.12 -0.51 6.04
CA LYS A 61 3.64 -1.71 5.35
C LYS A 61 2.12 -1.82 5.36
N GLU A 62 1.49 -1.67 6.54
CA GLU A 62 0.02 -1.67 6.66
C GLU A 62 -0.64 -0.66 5.72
N ARG A 63 -0.08 0.55 5.63
CA ARG A 63 -0.66 1.61 4.80
C ARG A 63 -0.52 1.35 3.30
N ILE A 64 0.57 0.71 2.87
CA ILE A 64 0.76 0.29 1.46
C ILE A 64 -0.21 -0.86 1.13
N ASP A 65 -0.33 -1.86 2.01
CA ASP A 65 -1.23 -3.00 1.82
C ASP A 65 -2.69 -2.55 1.70
N GLU A 66 -3.11 -1.59 2.53
CA GLU A 66 -4.43 -0.99 2.41
C GLU A 66 -4.64 -0.30 1.07
N GLU A 67 -3.63 0.38 0.54
CA GLU A 67 -3.73 1.06 -0.75
C GLU A 67 -3.81 0.06 -1.90
N LEU A 68 -2.98 -1.00 -1.86
CA LEU A 68 -3.05 -2.11 -2.81
C LEU A 68 -4.43 -2.77 -2.78
N ARG A 69 -5.01 -3.00 -1.59
CA ARG A 69 -6.36 -3.54 -1.42
C ARG A 69 -7.45 -2.58 -1.93
N ARG A 70 -7.29 -1.27 -1.73
CA ARG A 70 -8.22 -0.26 -2.29
C ARG A 70 -8.14 -0.22 -3.81
N GLN A 71 -6.95 -0.39 -4.39
CA GLN A 71 -6.77 -0.43 -5.84
C GLN A 71 -7.40 -1.69 -6.45
N SER A 72 -7.19 -2.86 -5.84
CA SER A 72 -7.84 -4.10 -6.29
C SER A 72 -9.35 -4.11 -6.03
N GLY A 73 -9.81 -3.52 -4.93
CA GLY A 73 -11.24 -3.40 -4.59
C GLY A 73 -12.01 -2.37 -5.43
N LYS A 74 -11.37 -1.29 -5.91
CA LYS A 74 -11.98 -0.34 -6.85
C LYS A 74 -12.29 -0.97 -8.21
N SER A 75 -11.63 -2.08 -8.57
CA SER A 75 -11.96 -2.87 -9.76
C SER A 75 -13.17 -3.79 -9.56
N ALA A 76 -13.58 -4.07 -8.31
CA ALA A 76 -14.68 -4.98 -7.98
C ALA A 76 -15.96 -4.28 -7.44
N GLY A 77 -15.85 -3.01 -7.04
CA GLY A 77 -16.92 -2.26 -6.34
C GLY A 77 -18.05 -1.69 -7.20
N GLU A 78 -18.07 -1.90 -8.53
CA GLU A 78 -19.21 -1.48 -9.39
C GLU A 78 -20.31 -2.55 -9.54
N ALA A 79 -20.11 -3.77 -9.01
CA ALA A 79 -21.07 -4.87 -9.16
C ALA A 79 -22.06 -5.05 -7.98
N GLU A 80 -21.84 -4.42 -6.82
CA GLU A 80 -22.59 -4.74 -5.58
C GLU A 80 -23.21 -3.51 -4.89
N LYS A 81 -23.88 -2.64 -5.67
CA LYS A 81 -24.76 -1.58 -5.14
C LYS A 81 -26.04 -1.34 -5.98
N ARG A 82 -26.60 -2.39 -6.60
CA ARG A 82 -27.94 -2.37 -7.21
C ARG A 82 -28.82 -3.49 -6.66
N GLN A 83 -29.04 -3.52 -5.34
CA GLN A 83 -30.05 -4.41 -4.74
C GLN A 83 -30.42 -3.99 -3.31
N VAL A 84 -30.64 -2.70 -3.06
CA VAL A 84 -31.42 -2.25 -1.88
C VAL A 84 -32.23 -0.99 -2.25
N GLU A 85 -33.01 -1.07 -3.33
CA GLU A 85 -34.08 -0.11 -3.62
C GLU A 85 -35.27 -0.91 -4.13
N GLY A 86 -36.10 -1.38 -3.20
CA GLY A 86 -37.31 -2.14 -3.51
C GLY A 86 -37.66 -3.13 -2.41
N GLU A 87 -38.11 -2.62 -1.26
CA GLU A 87 -39.15 -3.21 -0.38
C GLU A 87 -39.14 -2.50 0.99
N ASN A 88 -39.74 -1.30 1.05
CA ASN A 88 -40.89 -1.00 1.92
C ASN A 88 -41.45 0.38 1.53
#